data_AF-A0A7V7UZS1-F1
#
_entry.id   AF-A0A7V7UZS1-F1
#
_cell.length_a   1.000
_cell.length_b   1.000
_cell.length_c   1.000
_cell.angle_alpha   90.00
_cell.angle_beta   90.00
_cell.angle_gamma   90.00
#
_symmetry.space_group_name_H-M   'P 1'
#
loop_
_entity.id
_entity.type
_entity.pdbx_description
1 polymer ?
#
loop_
_entity_poly.entity_id
_entity_poly.type
_entity_poly.pdbx_seq_one_letter_code
_entity_poly.pdbx_strand_id
1 'polypeptide(L)'
;MTDSLGLSTEQYDIAKKNGIPKRTVQRRVKNNWPIKKAISVPVRKKRRPKKDEDIEKAISEGITYEQYLYMLNRVNSSKEAVSYWRLVAKKNKISVGVFRNRRYAGWDLERAATEPTDKGKLRSDSKWIEKAIKNGISKKLFKHRVDILGWSPEGAATRPARNLNIRTDREWIKVANGNGISFRAYTNRVDNLFWDPEEAATTPVMSRDEVVALAMEGKEAANRMIQKRINQDPNNLFKITDEHRKIAASNGIRTGTLEARVYRYGWTVQEAISIPLKRWVDKPEEYEKYLQQAIDNGIEQSTFYHRLKRGWDIVKASTTSTILPSTKKKFREEDIETAKKNGISYKTFSNRVYDGWSTEDASTIPPLPRGQFHNEERTENALNGLKGFQKI
;
A
#
# COMPACT_ATOMS: atom_id res chain seq x y z
N MET A 1 -29.01 -31.23 2.15
CA MET A 1 -27.95 -30.31 1.66
C MET A 1 -27.31 -29.66 2.87
N THR A 2 -25.98 -29.62 2.93
CA THR A 2 -25.23 -28.92 3.98
C THR A 2 -24.90 -27.50 3.55
N ASP A 3 -24.82 -26.57 4.49
CA ASP A 3 -24.35 -25.21 4.20
C ASP A 3 -22.82 -25.14 4.07
N SER A 4 -22.28 -23.95 3.79
CA SER A 4 -20.84 -23.69 3.64
C SER A 4 -20.02 -23.91 4.93
N LEU A 5 -20.66 -24.20 6.06
CA LEU A 5 -20.03 -24.53 7.34
C LEU A 5 -20.19 -26.01 7.70
N GLY A 6 -20.67 -26.85 6.77
CA GLY A 6 -20.87 -28.28 6.97
C GLY A 6 -22.05 -28.63 7.88
N LEU A 7 -22.99 -27.69 8.12
CA LEU A 7 -24.18 -27.91 8.95
C LEU A 7 -25.37 -28.34 8.10
N SER A 8 -26.10 -29.37 8.54
CA SER A 8 -27.34 -29.84 7.90
C SER A 8 -28.58 -29.08 8.39
N THR A 9 -29.65 -29.10 7.61
CA THR A 9 -30.96 -28.55 8.02
C THR A 9 -31.46 -29.19 9.33
N GLU A 10 -31.32 -30.50 9.46
CA GLU A 10 -31.70 -31.25 10.68
C GLU A 10 -30.97 -30.75 11.93
N GLN A 11 -29.68 -30.42 11.81
CA GLN A 11 -28.89 -29.88 12.93
C GLN A 11 -29.40 -28.49 13.37
N TYR A 12 -29.90 -27.68 12.43
CA TYR A 12 -30.55 -26.42 12.77
C TYR A 12 -31.92 -26.62 13.42
N ASP A 13 -32.67 -27.64 13.03
CA ASP A 13 -33.96 -27.96 13.65
C ASP A 13 -33.78 -28.47 15.10
N ILE A 14 -32.78 -29.31 15.35
CA ILE A 14 -32.39 -29.72 16.71
C ILE A 14 -31.99 -28.51 17.55
N ALA A 15 -31.17 -27.60 17.01
CA ALA A 15 -30.77 -26.38 17.71
C ALA A 15 -31.97 -25.47 18.01
N LYS A 16 -32.91 -25.34 17.07
CA LYS A 16 -34.14 -24.56 17.24
C LYS A 16 -35.02 -25.15 18.34
N LYS A 17 -35.17 -26.47 18.39
CA LYS A 17 -35.87 -27.19 19.48
C LYS A 17 -35.22 -26.95 20.85
N ASN A 18 -33.89 -26.80 20.88
CA ASN A 18 -33.12 -26.46 22.09
C ASN A 18 -33.07 -24.93 22.39
N GLY A 19 -33.82 -24.11 21.64
CA GLY A 19 -33.87 -22.66 21.84
C GLY A 19 -32.60 -21.91 21.45
N ILE A 20 -31.78 -22.47 20.56
CA ILE A 20 -30.52 -21.88 20.09
C ILE A 20 -30.74 -21.30 18.68
N PRO A 21 -30.60 -19.98 18.47
CA PRO A 21 -30.80 -19.37 17.15
C PRO A 21 -29.76 -19.84 16.12
N LYS A 22 -30.16 -19.96 14.84
CA LYS A 22 -29.29 -20.32 13.70
C LYS A 22 -27.94 -19.59 13.69
N ARG A 23 -27.97 -18.25 13.81
CA ARG A 23 -26.75 -17.42 13.88
C ARG A 23 -25.82 -17.80 15.03
N THR A 24 -26.37 -18.26 16.15
CA THR A 24 -25.58 -18.68 17.31
C THR A 24 -24.88 -20.01 17.07
N VAL A 25 -25.53 -20.96 16.42
CA VAL A 25 -24.92 -22.24 16.00
C VAL A 25 -23.77 -21.97 15.02
N GLN A 26 -24.01 -21.17 13.99
CA GLN A 26 -22.99 -20.79 13.00
C GLN A 26 -21.76 -20.12 13.66
N ARG A 27 -21.99 -19.20 14.59
CA ARG A 27 -20.91 -18.55 15.35
C ARG A 27 -20.13 -19.53 16.21
N ARG A 28 -20.80 -20.50 16.85
CA ARG A 28 -20.14 -21.53 17.66
C ARG A 28 -19.25 -22.42 16.78
N VAL A 29 -19.73 -22.86 15.61
CA VAL A 29 -18.95 -23.67 14.66
C VAL A 29 -17.75 -22.90 14.10
N LYS A 30 -17.93 -21.61 13.74
CA LYS A 30 -16.81 -20.72 13.35
C LYS A 30 -15.76 -20.56 14.45
N ASN A 31 -16.17 -20.68 15.71
CA ASN A 31 -15.27 -20.66 16.87
C ASN A 31 -14.80 -22.07 17.28
N ASN A 32 -14.78 -23.02 16.34
CA ASN A 32 -14.30 -24.40 16.52
C ASN A 32 -15.03 -25.20 17.61
N TRP A 33 -16.30 -24.89 17.90
CA TRP A 33 -17.09 -25.78 18.74
C TRP A 33 -17.42 -27.08 17.99
N PRO A 34 -17.32 -28.24 18.65
CA PRO A 34 -17.85 -29.48 18.10
C PRO A 34 -19.34 -29.31 17.75
N ILE A 35 -19.77 -29.77 16.58
CA ILE A 35 -21.14 -29.55 16.07
C ILE A 35 -22.20 -30.02 17.09
N LYS A 36 -22.00 -31.20 17.68
CA LYS A 36 -22.87 -31.76 18.74
C LYS A 36 -23.00 -30.83 19.95
N LYS A 37 -21.94 -30.11 20.32
CA LYS A 37 -21.93 -29.11 21.40
C LYS A 37 -22.57 -27.80 20.96
N ALA A 38 -22.38 -27.40 19.70
CA ALA A 38 -22.91 -26.16 19.15
C ALA A 38 -24.45 -26.13 19.12
N ILE A 39 -25.09 -27.29 18.89
CA ILE A 39 -26.55 -27.45 18.79
C ILE A 39 -27.25 -27.86 20.09
N SER A 40 -26.51 -28.27 21.13
CA SER A 40 -27.09 -28.79 22.39
C SER A 40 -26.96 -27.83 23.57
N VAL A 41 -25.87 -27.05 23.64
CA VAL A 41 -25.63 -26.19 24.82
C VAL A 41 -26.56 -24.97 24.78
N PRO A 42 -27.44 -24.75 25.78
CA PRO A 42 -28.37 -23.63 25.77
C PRO A 42 -27.65 -22.27 25.76
N VAL A 43 -28.26 -21.26 25.15
CA VAL A 43 -27.70 -19.90 25.15
C VAL A 43 -27.85 -19.32 26.55
N ARG A 44 -26.73 -18.98 27.20
CA ARG A 44 -26.75 -18.29 28.49
C ARG A 44 -27.54 -16.99 28.36
N LYS A 45 -28.66 -16.87 29.06
CA LYS A 45 -29.43 -15.62 29.13
C LYS A 45 -28.53 -14.54 29.72
N LYS A 46 -28.37 -13.40 29.03
CA LYS A 46 -27.73 -12.22 29.64
C LYS A 46 -28.53 -11.88 30.90
N ARG A 47 -27.87 -11.76 32.04
CA ARG A 47 -28.49 -11.18 33.24
C ARG A 47 -29.00 -9.79 32.84
N ARG A 48 -30.31 -9.55 32.96
CA ARG A 48 -30.85 -8.21 32.78
C ARG A 48 -30.36 -7.35 33.97
N PRO A 49 -29.87 -6.12 33.75
CA PRO A 49 -29.73 -5.18 34.85
C PRO A 49 -31.11 -5.00 35.53
N LYS A 50 -31.16 -4.88 36.86
CA LYS A 50 -32.39 -4.48 37.57
C LYS A 50 -32.86 -3.15 36.99
N LYS A 51 -34.17 -2.97 36.81
CA LYS A 51 -34.69 -1.72 36.25
C LYS A 51 -34.58 -0.61 37.29
N ASP A 52 -34.39 0.63 36.85
CA ASP A 52 -34.40 1.81 37.74
C ASP A 52 -35.72 1.89 38.55
N GLU A 53 -36.83 1.37 38.00
CA GLU A 53 -38.14 1.20 38.65
C GLU A 53 -38.09 0.39 39.97
N ASP A 54 -37.30 -0.69 40.03
CA ASP A 54 -37.18 -1.53 41.23
C ASP A 54 -36.42 -0.80 42.36
N ILE A 55 -35.50 0.09 41.98
CA ILE A 55 -34.69 0.91 42.90
C ILE A 55 -35.52 2.12 43.38
N GLU A 56 -36.31 2.74 42.50
CA GLU A 56 -37.25 3.80 42.85
C GLU A 56 -38.28 3.32 43.88
N LYS A 57 -38.83 2.11 43.69
CA LYS A 57 -39.73 1.49 44.65
C LYS A 57 -39.06 1.26 46.01
N ALA A 58 -37.85 0.70 46.02
CA ALA A 58 -37.06 0.50 47.24
C ALA A 58 -36.78 1.81 48.02
N ILE A 59 -36.45 2.89 47.31
CA ILE A 59 -36.24 4.23 47.91
C ILE A 59 -37.55 4.81 48.44
N SER A 60 -38.68 4.55 47.78
CA SER A 60 -40.01 4.97 48.26
C SER A 60 -40.45 4.23 49.53
N GLU A 61 -40.01 2.98 49.67
CA GLU A 61 -40.24 2.12 50.84
C GLU A 61 -39.24 2.40 51.99
N GLY A 62 -38.35 3.37 51.83
CA GLY A 62 -37.45 3.84 52.90
C GLY A 62 -36.16 3.02 53.06
N ILE A 63 -35.77 2.22 52.07
CA ILE A 63 -34.54 1.42 52.11
C ILE A 63 -33.31 2.35 52.13
N THR A 64 -32.43 2.17 53.11
CA THR A 64 -31.18 2.95 53.25
C THR A 64 -30.11 2.50 52.26
N TYR A 65 -29.06 3.31 52.11
CA TYR A 65 -27.93 2.98 51.22
C TYR A 65 -27.23 1.68 51.64
N GLU A 66 -27.03 1.47 52.94
CA GLU A 66 -26.41 0.26 53.51
C GLU A 66 -27.26 -0.98 53.23
N GLN A 67 -28.58 -0.87 53.40
CA GLN A 67 -29.53 -1.94 53.09
C GLN A 67 -29.57 -2.26 51.59
N TYR A 68 -29.49 -1.24 50.73
CA TYR A 68 -29.41 -1.40 49.28
C TYR A 68 -28.09 -2.09 48.83
N LEU A 69 -26.96 -1.71 49.42
CA LEU A 69 -25.66 -2.37 49.17
C LEU A 69 -25.67 -3.84 49.61
N TYR A 70 -26.27 -4.13 50.79
CA TYR A 70 -26.45 -5.49 51.29
C TYR A 70 -27.31 -6.34 50.34
N MET A 71 -28.41 -5.78 49.80
CA MET A 71 -29.26 -6.42 48.78
C MET A 71 -28.58 -6.69 47.43
N LEU A 72 -27.48 -5.99 47.11
CA LEU A 72 -26.71 -6.22 45.88
C LEU A 72 -25.69 -7.37 46.00
N ASN A 73 -25.41 -7.85 47.22
CA ASN A 73 -24.58 -9.02 47.57
C ASN A 73 -23.37 -9.25 46.63
N ARG A 74 -22.66 -8.17 46.31
CA ARG A 74 -21.48 -8.13 45.43
C ARG A 74 -20.55 -7.04 45.92
N VAL A 75 -19.38 -7.46 46.42
CA VAL A 75 -18.37 -6.60 47.07
C VAL A 75 -17.84 -5.46 46.17
N ASN A 76 -18.12 -5.41 44.86
CA ASN A 76 -17.64 -4.29 44.02
C ASN A 76 -18.42 -4.14 42.70
N SER A 77 -19.59 -3.49 42.72
CA SER A 77 -20.22 -3.02 41.48
C SER A 77 -20.52 -1.52 41.57
N SER A 78 -19.51 -0.71 41.28
CA SER A 78 -19.54 0.75 41.36
C SER A 78 -20.59 1.41 40.46
N LYS A 79 -21.13 0.70 39.47
CA LYS A 79 -22.14 1.22 38.53
C LYS A 79 -23.55 1.26 39.15
N GLU A 80 -23.92 0.25 39.92
CA GLU A 80 -25.24 0.11 40.54
C GLU A 80 -25.39 1.01 41.77
N ALA A 81 -24.30 1.22 42.52
CA ALA A 81 -24.23 2.21 43.62
C ALA A 81 -24.39 3.66 43.09
N VAL A 82 -23.81 3.95 41.92
CA VAL A 82 -23.99 5.25 41.25
C VAL A 82 -25.42 5.45 40.74
N SER A 83 -26.17 4.37 40.44
CA SER A 83 -27.58 4.48 40.01
C SER A 83 -28.48 4.91 41.18
N TYR A 84 -28.30 4.32 42.36
CA TYR A 84 -29.05 4.68 43.57
C TYR A 84 -28.92 6.17 43.90
N TRP A 85 -27.69 6.68 44.01
CA TRP A 85 -27.46 8.09 44.36
C TRP A 85 -27.93 9.09 43.29
N ARG A 86 -28.03 8.69 42.02
CA ARG A 86 -28.68 9.51 40.98
C ARG A 86 -30.17 9.67 41.23
N LEU A 87 -30.84 8.62 41.69
CA LEU A 87 -32.26 8.65 42.02
C LEU A 87 -32.51 9.49 43.28
N VAL A 88 -31.66 9.35 44.30
CA VAL A 88 -31.69 10.21 45.49
C VAL A 88 -31.49 11.68 45.13
N ALA A 89 -30.50 12.00 44.27
CA ALA A 89 -30.28 13.36 43.78
C ALA A 89 -31.52 13.91 43.06
N LYS A 90 -32.15 13.10 42.20
CA LYS A 90 -33.39 13.47 41.49
C LYS A 90 -34.55 13.72 42.48
N LYS A 91 -34.73 12.88 43.51
CA LYS A 91 -35.71 13.07 44.59
C LYS A 91 -35.48 14.39 45.33
N ASN A 92 -34.22 14.75 45.57
CA ASN A 92 -33.80 16.01 46.18
C ASN A 92 -33.75 17.19 45.19
N LYS A 93 -34.34 17.05 44.00
CA LYS A 93 -34.38 18.09 42.94
C LYS A 93 -33.00 18.57 42.46
N ILE A 94 -31.95 17.77 42.65
CA ILE A 94 -30.60 17.99 42.13
C ILE A 94 -30.50 17.31 40.77
N SER A 95 -30.15 18.07 39.72
CA SER A 95 -29.99 17.47 38.39
C SER A 95 -28.84 16.45 38.37
N VAL A 96 -29.00 15.37 37.59
CA VAL A 96 -27.96 14.34 37.43
C VAL A 96 -26.62 14.94 36.98
N GLY A 97 -26.66 16.01 36.18
CA GLY A 97 -25.48 16.76 35.76
C GLY A 97 -24.75 17.41 36.94
N VAL A 98 -25.50 18.07 37.84
CA VAL A 98 -24.93 18.71 39.04
C VAL A 98 -24.36 17.67 40.00
N PHE A 99 -25.10 16.59 40.28
CA PHE A 99 -24.60 15.46 41.07
C PHE A 99 -23.29 14.90 40.51
N ARG A 100 -23.22 14.70 39.18
CA ARG A 100 -22.00 14.21 38.51
C ARG A 100 -20.84 15.20 38.64
N ASN A 101 -21.09 16.50 38.49
CA ASN A 101 -20.06 17.53 38.62
C ASN A 101 -19.53 17.62 40.06
N ARG A 102 -20.41 17.53 41.07
CA ARG A 102 -20.02 17.46 42.49
C ARG A 102 -19.12 16.25 42.76
N ARG A 103 -19.49 15.09 42.23
CA ARG A 103 -18.66 13.88 42.33
C ARG A 103 -17.30 14.05 41.65
N TYR A 104 -17.24 14.67 40.47
CA TYR A 104 -15.96 14.97 39.81
C TYR A 104 -15.11 15.98 40.59
N ALA A 105 -15.75 16.86 41.36
CA ALA A 105 -15.11 17.74 42.32
C ALA A 105 -14.73 17.05 43.64
N GLY A 106 -14.85 15.71 43.72
CA GLY A 106 -14.41 14.91 44.88
C GLY A 106 -15.43 14.83 46.03
N TRP A 107 -16.69 15.23 45.82
CA TRP A 107 -17.72 15.12 46.85
C TRP A 107 -18.09 13.66 47.10
N ASP A 108 -18.36 13.36 48.37
CA ASP A 108 -18.97 12.08 48.75
C ASP A 108 -20.35 11.88 48.05
N LEU A 109 -20.71 10.63 47.79
CA LEU A 109 -21.93 10.28 47.03
C LEU A 109 -23.20 10.75 47.72
N GLU A 110 -23.27 10.63 49.05
CA GLU A 110 -24.42 11.10 49.82
C GLU A 110 -24.50 12.62 49.74
N ARG A 111 -23.40 13.27 50.11
CA ARG A 111 -23.28 14.73 50.10
C ARG A 111 -23.63 15.33 48.74
N ALA A 112 -23.14 14.73 47.65
CA ALA A 112 -23.41 15.19 46.29
C ALA A 112 -24.90 15.10 45.92
N ALA A 113 -25.62 14.14 46.48
CA ALA A 113 -27.02 13.82 46.19
C ALA A 113 -28.02 14.45 47.17
N THR A 114 -27.60 14.96 48.32
CA THR A 114 -28.49 15.51 49.36
C THR A 114 -28.31 17.01 49.57
N GLU A 115 -27.10 17.55 49.43
CA GLU A 115 -26.89 18.98 49.68
C GLU A 115 -27.62 19.83 48.63
N PRO A 116 -28.48 20.78 49.04
CA PRO A 116 -29.22 21.62 48.11
C PRO A 116 -28.27 22.42 47.22
N THR A 117 -28.66 22.64 45.97
CA THR A 117 -27.91 23.55 45.09
C THR A 117 -28.26 24.97 45.48
N ASP A 118 -27.26 25.80 45.79
CA ASP A 118 -27.47 27.23 45.80
C ASP A 118 -28.05 27.63 44.44
N LYS A 119 -29.25 28.20 44.45
CA LYS A 119 -29.81 28.85 43.25
C LYS A 119 -28.91 30.05 42.97
N GLY A 120 -27.85 29.83 42.20
CA GLY A 120 -26.88 30.85 41.86
C GLY A 120 -27.58 32.11 41.37
N LYS A 121 -27.09 33.27 41.80
CA LYS A 121 -27.54 34.59 41.31
C LYS A 121 -27.69 34.52 39.78
N LEU A 122 -28.83 35.00 39.26
CA LEU A 122 -29.02 35.10 37.81
C LEU A 122 -27.80 35.78 37.20
N ARG A 123 -27.27 35.20 36.12
CA ARG A 123 -26.13 35.74 35.39
C ARG A 123 -26.49 37.17 34.94
N SER A 124 -25.61 38.13 35.14
CA SER A 124 -25.86 39.56 34.93
C SER A 124 -26.30 39.91 33.50
N ASP A 125 -26.04 39.03 32.54
CA ASP A 125 -26.39 39.14 31.12
C ASP A 125 -27.78 38.59 30.77
N SER A 126 -28.54 38.00 31.71
CA SER A 126 -29.87 37.42 31.43
C SER A 126 -30.86 38.43 30.85
N LYS A 127 -30.84 39.67 31.35
CA LYS A 127 -31.67 40.79 30.84
C LYS A 127 -31.39 41.07 29.36
N TRP A 128 -30.14 40.98 28.94
CA TRP A 128 -29.74 41.24 27.55
C TRP A 128 -30.07 40.09 26.61
N ILE A 129 -30.04 38.85 27.12
CA ILE A 129 -30.48 37.67 26.36
C ILE A 129 -31.97 37.77 26.02
N GLU A 130 -32.81 38.16 26.98
CA GLU A 130 -34.25 38.37 26.74
C GLU A 130 -34.51 39.48 25.73
N LYS A 131 -33.80 40.61 25.86
CA LYS A 131 -33.86 41.72 24.89
C LYS A 131 -33.43 41.27 23.48
N ALA A 132 -32.39 40.44 23.38
CA ALA A 132 -31.92 39.89 22.10
C ALA A 132 -32.98 39.00 21.44
N ILE A 133 -33.61 38.10 22.20
CA ILE A 133 -34.67 37.21 21.70
C ILE A 133 -35.87 38.03 21.21
N LYS A 134 -36.27 39.06 21.98
CA LYS A 134 -37.35 39.99 21.58
C LYS A 134 -37.04 40.73 20.27
N ASN A 135 -35.76 41.02 20.02
CA ASN A 135 -35.28 41.63 18.78
C ASN A 135 -34.99 40.62 17.65
N GLY A 136 -35.41 39.36 17.79
CA GLY A 136 -35.22 38.33 16.77
C GLY A 136 -33.79 37.79 16.66
N ILE A 137 -32.92 38.10 17.61
CA ILE A 137 -31.53 37.63 17.66
C ILE A 137 -31.49 36.34 18.48
N SER A 138 -31.00 35.26 17.88
CA SER A 138 -30.91 33.98 18.60
C SER A 138 -29.97 34.09 19.80
N LYS A 139 -30.30 33.41 20.91
CA LYS A 139 -29.46 33.33 22.12
C LYS A 139 -28.03 32.91 21.81
N LYS A 140 -27.84 32.01 20.82
CA LYS A 140 -26.53 31.55 20.36
C LYS A 140 -25.73 32.66 19.68
N LEU A 141 -26.37 33.43 18.79
CA LEU A 141 -25.73 34.56 18.12
C LEU A 141 -25.39 35.68 19.10
N PHE A 142 -26.29 35.98 20.05
CA PHE A 142 -26.03 36.94 21.13
C PHE A 142 -24.77 36.55 21.93
N LYS A 143 -24.71 35.29 22.39
CA LYS A 143 -23.54 34.79 23.13
C LYS A 143 -22.27 34.85 22.30
N HIS A 144 -22.32 34.45 21.03
CA HIS A 144 -21.16 34.55 20.14
C HIS A 144 -20.67 36.00 20.00
N ARG A 145 -21.59 36.96 19.89
CA ARG A 145 -21.24 38.39 19.82
C ARG A 145 -20.55 38.87 21.09
N VAL A 146 -21.06 38.50 22.27
CA VAL A 146 -20.49 38.94 23.55
C VAL A 146 -19.21 38.17 23.90
N ASP A 147 -19.28 36.84 23.91
CA ASP A 147 -18.22 35.96 24.42
C ASP A 147 -17.03 35.82 23.45
N ILE A 148 -17.29 35.84 22.13
CA ILE A 148 -16.24 35.61 21.10
C ILE A 148 -15.86 36.91 20.39
N LEU A 149 -16.84 37.72 19.99
CA LEU A 149 -16.59 38.96 19.23
C LEU A 149 -16.38 40.19 20.12
N GLY A 150 -16.51 40.06 21.45
CA GLY A 150 -16.26 41.14 22.41
C GLY A 150 -17.26 42.29 22.36
N TRP A 151 -18.45 42.09 21.80
CA TRP A 151 -19.47 43.14 21.72
C TRP A 151 -20.02 43.47 23.11
N SER A 152 -20.41 44.73 23.30
CA SER A 152 -21.19 45.10 24.48
C SER A 152 -22.52 44.32 24.50
N PRO A 153 -23.02 43.89 25.68
CA PRO A 153 -24.29 43.18 25.78
C PRO A 153 -25.46 43.94 25.13
N GLU A 154 -25.45 45.27 25.20
CA GLU A 154 -26.43 46.10 24.51
C GLU A 154 -26.33 46.02 22.99
N GLY A 155 -25.14 46.23 22.43
CA GLY A 155 -24.93 46.17 20.99
C GLY A 155 -25.20 44.77 20.42
N ALA A 156 -24.87 43.73 21.18
CA ALA A 156 -25.14 42.34 20.81
C ALA A 156 -26.63 42.02 20.73
N ALA A 157 -27.44 42.64 21.60
CA ALA A 157 -28.88 42.42 21.72
C ALA A 157 -29.75 43.29 20.80
N THR A 158 -29.20 44.35 20.17
CA THR A 158 -29.99 45.31 19.39
C THR A 158 -29.68 45.32 17.90
N ARG A 159 -28.43 45.03 17.50
CA ARG A 159 -28.06 45.01 16.08
C ARG A 159 -28.63 43.77 15.38
N PRO A 160 -29.38 43.90 14.27
CA PRO A 160 -29.97 42.76 13.58
C PRO A 160 -28.88 41.81 13.05
N ALA A 161 -29.24 40.53 12.85
CA ALA A 161 -28.35 39.58 12.19
C ALA A 161 -28.26 39.93 10.70
N ARG A 162 -27.04 40.04 10.15
CA ARG A 162 -26.85 40.21 8.71
C ARG A 162 -27.27 38.92 8.01
N ASN A 163 -28.20 38.99 7.07
CA ASN A 163 -28.61 37.85 6.25
C ASN A 163 -27.57 37.64 5.13
N LEU A 164 -26.49 36.94 5.43
CA LEU A 164 -25.38 36.68 4.50
C LEU A 164 -25.64 35.51 3.51
N ASN A 165 -26.81 34.88 3.55
CA ASN A 165 -27.03 33.56 2.93
C ASN A 165 -28.17 33.51 1.90
N ILE A 166 -28.40 34.56 1.12
CA ILE A 166 -29.30 34.45 -0.03
C ILE A 166 -28.43 34.16 -1.25
N ARG A 167 -28.35 32.88 -1.63
CA ARG A 167 -27.76 32.46 -2.90
C ARG A 167 -28.67 32.92 -4.04
N THR A 168 -28.12 33.56 -5.06
CA THR A 168 -28.87 34.13 -6.19
C THR A 168 -29.37 33.06 -7.18
N ASP A 169 -28.66 31.94 -7.27
CA ASP A 169 -28.89 30.75 -8.10
C ASP A 169 -29.81 29.70 -7.43
N ARG A 170 -30.71 30.12 -6.53
CA ARG A 170 -31.59 29.21 -5.78
C ARG A 170 -32.52 28.38 -6.69
N GLU A 171 -32.83 28.90 -7.87
CA GLU A 171 -33.65 28.21 -8.87
C GLU A 171 -32.90 27.01 -9.46
N TRP A 172 -31.62 27.17 -9.78
CA TRP A 172 -30.76 26.10 -10.28
C TRP A 172 -30.56 24.98 -9.28
N ILE A 173 -30.58 25.27 -7.97
CA ILE A 173 -30.59 24.23 -6.93
C ILE A 173 -31.83 23.33 -7.04
N LYS A 174 -33.00 23.88 -7.42
CA LYS A 174 -34.22 23.08 -7.62
C LYS A 174 -34.09 22.19 -8.85
N VAL A 175 -33.55 22.75 -9.95
CA VAL A 175 -33.28 22.01 -11.19
C VAL A 175 -32.29 20.86 -10.94
N ALA A 176 -31.18 21.14 -10.25
CA ALA A 176 -30.17 20.16 -9.87
C ALA A 176 -30.77 19.00 -9.07
N ASN A 177 -31.59 19.28 -8.05
CA ASN A 177 -32.26 18.24 -7.28
C ASN A 177 -33.24 17.43 -8.14
N GLY A 178 -33.96 18.07 -9.07
CA GLY A 178 -34.84 17.39 -10.05
C GLY A 178 -34.06 16.43 -10.96
N ASN A 179 -32.82 16.78 -11.30
CA ASN A 179 -31.89 15.96 -12.07
C ASN A 179 -31.08 14.96 -11.21
N GLY A 180 -31.43 14.80 -9.92
CA GLY A 180 -30.75 13.87 -9.00
C GLY A 180 -29.37 14.33 -8.51
N ILE A 181 -28.98 15.59 -8.76
CA ILE A 181 -27.72 16.18 -8.29
C ILE A 181 -27.94 16.75 -6.90
N SER A 182 -27.20 16.23 -5.91
CA SER A 182 -27.31 16.72 -4.54
C SER A 182 -26.89 18.20 -4.43
N PHE A 183 -27.51 18.94 -3.51
CA PHE A 183 -27.12 20.31 -3.17
C PHE A 183 -25.61 20.46 -2.99
N ARG A 184 -24.96 19.52 -2.28
CA ARG A 184 -23.52 19.56 -2.02
C ARG A 184 -22.68 19.41 -3.31
N ALA A 185 -23.11 18.55 -4.23
CA ALA A 185 -22.43 18.38 -5.52
C ALA A 185 -22.57 19.64 -6.38
N TYR A 186 -23.79 20.19 -6.45
CA TYR A 186 -24.07 21.44 -7.16
C TYR A 186 -23.25 22.62 -6.59
N THR A 187 -23.29 22.85 -5.28
CA THR A 187 -22.55 23.96 -4.66
C THR A 187 -21.04 23.80 -4.81
N ASN A 188 -20.53 22.57 -4.84
CA ASN A 188 -19.11 22.34 -5.10
C ASN A 188 -18.74 22.72 -6.54
N ARG A 189 -19.56 22.34 -7.53
CA ARG A 189 -19.38 22.73 -8.93
C ARG A 189 -19.35 24.24 -9.11
N VAL A 190 -20.30 24.96 -8.50
CA VAL A 190 -20.39 26.42 -8.64
C VAL A 190 -19.33 27.15 -7.82
N ASP A 191 -19.19 26.83 -6.52
CA ASP A 191 -18.35 27.63 -5.62
C ASP A 191 -16.85 27.31 -5.73
N ASN A 192 -16.49 26.06 -6.00
CA ASN A 192 -15.09 25.61 -5.98
C ASN A 192 -14.55 25.29 -7.37
N LEU A 193 -15.40 24.79 -8.27
CA LEU A 193 -15.01 24.48 -9.66
C LEU A 193 -15.40 25.59 -10.63
N PHE A 194 -16.11 26.62 -10.17
CA PHE A 194 -16.52 27.79 -10.95
C PHE A 194 -17.33 27.44 -12.21
N TRP A 195 -18.11 26.35 -12.16
CA TRP A 195 -19.02 25.97 -13.23
C TRP A 195 -20.17 26.97 -13.32
N ASP A 196 -20.70 27.15 -14.52
CA ASP A 196 -21.94 27.88 -14.71
C ASP A 196 -23.10 27.19 -13.94
N PRO A 197 -23.99 27.92 -13.25
CA PRO A 197 -25.12 27.35 -12.52
C PRO A 197 -26.01 26.42 -13.35
N GLU A 198 -26.25 26.72 -14.62
CA GLU A 198 -27.06 25.89 -15.51
C GLU A 198 -26.34 24.57 -15.81
N GLU A 199 -25.06 24.65 -16.20
CA GLU A 199 -24.22 23.49 -16.49
C GLU A 199 -24.07 22.59 -15.24
N ALA A 200 -23.86 23.21 -14.08
CA ALA A 200 -23.72 22.51 -12.80
C ALA A 200 -25.01 21.77 -12.39
N ALA A 201 -26.18 22.30 -12.77
CA ALA A 201 -27.49 21.72 -12.45
C ALA A 201 -27.97 20.70 -13.49
N THR A 202 -27.42 20.67 -14.70
CA THR A 202 -27.86 19.78 -15.79
C THR A 202 -26.90 18.64 -16.07
N THR A 203 -25.61 18.81 -15.78
CA THR A 203 -24.61 17.75 -16.00
C THR A 203 -24.77 16.62 -14.98
N PRO A 204 -25.02 15.37 -15.39
CA PRO A 204 -25.18 14.26 -14.45
C PRO A 204 -23.90 14.01 -13.63
N VAL A 205 -24.05 13.42 -12.45
CA VAL A 205 -22.89 12.95 -11.65
C VAL A 205 -22.54 11.55 -12.13
N MET A 206 -21.29 11.34 -12.56
CA MET A 206 -20.81 10.02 -12.98
C MET A 206 -21.00 9.00 -11.85
N SER A 207 -21.35 7.77 -12.23
CA SER A 207 -21.43 6.66 -11.28
C SER A 207 -20.03 6.32 -10.74
N ARG A 208 -19.97 5.64 -9.59
CA ARG A 208 -18.68 5.23 -9.02
C ARG A 208 -17.88 4.35 -9.98
N ASP A 209 -18.57 3.49 -10.72
CA ASP A 209 -17.96 2.55 -11.65
C ASP A 209 -17.44 3.28 -12.91
N GLU A 210 -18.18 4.25 -13.44
CA GLU A 210 -17.72 5.13 -14.53
C GLU A 210 -16.47 5.91 -14.13
N VAL A 211 -16.44 6.48 -12.92
CA VAL A 211 -15.25 7.20 -12.41
C VAL A 211 -14.05 6.26 -12.33
N VAL A 212 -14.25 5.02 -11.89
CA VAL A 212 -13.17 4.02 -11.82
C VAL A 212 -12.72 3.63 -13.23
N ALA A 213 -13.65 3.42 -14.17
CA ALA A 213 -13.33 3.08 -15.55
C ALA A 213 -12.51 4.18 -16.24
N LEU A 214 -12.93 5.44 -16.12
CA LEU A 214 -12.21 6.60 -16.68
C LEU A 214 -10.81 6.73 -16.06
N ALA A 215 -10.69 6.50 -14.75
CA ALA A 215 -9.39 6.53 -14.07
C ALA A 215 -8.47 5.39 -14.55
N MET A 216 -9.02 4.20 -14.80
CA MET A 216 -8.28 3.07 -15.35
C MET A 216 -7.84 3.33 -16.79
N GLU A 217 -8.72 3.86 -17.63
CA GLU A 217 -8.41 4.26 -19.01
C GLU A 217 -7.28 5.30 -19.05
N GLY A 218 -7.34 6.34 -18.20
CA GLY A 218 -6.28 7.33 -18.10
C GLY A 218 -4.93 6.73 -17.68
N LYS A 219 -4.94 5.78 -16.74
CA LYS A 219 -3.73 5.03 -16.34
C LYS A 219 -3.20 4.16 -17.47
N GLU A 220 -4.07 3.47 -18.19
CA GLU A 220 -3.68 2.66 -19.35
C GLU A 220 -3.07 3.50 -20.46
N ALA A 221 -3.67 4.64 -20.77
CA ALA A 221 -3.14 5.57 -21.77
C ALA A 221 -1.73 6.05 -21.37
N ALA A 222 -1.53 6.44 -20.12
CA ALA A 222 -0.22 6.83 -19.60
C ALA A 222 0.78 5.66 -19.69
N ASN A 223 0.38 4.45 -19.29
CA ASN A 223 1.21 3.25 -19.39
C ASN A 223 1.61 2.93 -20.84
N ARG A 224 0.69 3.08 -21.80
CA ARG A 224 1.00 2.90 -23.23
C ARG A 224 2.04 3.93 -23.71
N MET A 225 1.92 5.18 -23.29
CA MET A 225 2.92 6.22 -23.62
C MET A 225 4.29 5.90 -23.03
N ILE A 226 4.34 5.50 -21.76
CA ILE A 226 5.58 5.08 -21.08
C ILE A 226 6.20 3.87 -21.81
N GLN A 227 5.39 2.88 -22.15
CA GLN A 227 5.84 1.67 -22.80
C GLN A 227 6.40 1.95 -24.20
N LYS A 228 5.74 2.83 -24.97
CA LYS A 228 6.22 3.31 -26.27
C LYS A 228 7.57 4.02 -26.15
N ARG A 229 7.74 4.88 -25.14
CA ARG A 229 9.01 5.56 -24.87
C ARG A 229 10.13 4.56 -24.57
N ILE A 230 9.88 3.58 -23.68
CA ILE A 230 10.86 2.54 -23.34
C ILE A 230 11.23 1.69 -24.57
N ASN A 231 10.27 1.42 -25.45
CA ASN A 231 10.49 0.61 -26.65
C ASN A 231 11.27 1.34 -27.74
N GLN A 232 11.23 2.67 -27.73
CA GLN A 232 11.91 3.52 -28.71
C GLN A 232 13.23 4.11 -28.19
N ASP A 233 13.54 3.92 -26.91
CA ASP A 233 14.75 4.47 -26.30
C ASP A 233 16.01 3.70 -26.75
N PRO A 234 16.94 4.34 -27.48
CA PRO A 234 18.19 3.72 -27.92
C PRO A 234 19.14 3.40 -26.76
N ASN A 235 19.01 4.11 -25.63
CA ASN A 235 19.86 3.98 -24.46
C ASN A 235 19.17 3.19 -23.33
N ASN A 236 18.14 2.40 -23.64
CA ASN A 236 17.53 1.51 -22.67
C ASN A 236 18.48 0.34 -22.36
N LEU A 237 19.10 0.34 -21.18
CA LEU A 237 20.06 -0.69 -20.77
C LEU A 237 19.46 -1.85 -19.95
N PHE A 238 18.23 -1.74 -19.45
CA PHE A 238 17.77 -2.64 -18.37
C PHE A 238 16.33 -3.14 -18.50
N LYS A 239 15.46 -2.48 -19.28
CA LYS A 239 14.03 -2.83 -19.30
C LYS A 239 13.64 -3.53 -20.59
N ILE A 240 13.62 -4.86 -20.54
CA ILE A 240 13.09 -5.70 -21.60
C ILE A 240 11.57 -5.76 -21.47
N THR A 241 10.89 -5.61 -22.60
CA THR A 241 9.43 -5.49 -22.70
C THR A 241 8.91 -6.59 -23.62
N ASP A 242 7.60 -6.85 -23.62
CA ASP A 242 7.05 -7.91 -24.47
C ASP A 242 7.22 -7.60 -25.96
N GLU A 243 7.20 -6.32 -26.34
CA GLU A 243 7.51 -5.91 -27.73
C GLU A 243 8.97 -6.21 -28.09
N HIS A 244 9.92 -5.90 -27.20
CA HIS A 244 11.32 -6.27 -27.42
C HIS A 244 11.50 -7.79 -27.56
N ARG A 245 10.78 -8.59 -26.78
CA ARG A 245 10.81 -10.06 -26.90
C ARG A 245 10.26 -10.52 -28.26
N LYS A 246 9.19 -9.90 -28.76
CA LYS A 246 8.62 -10.20 -30.09
C LYS A 246 9.59 -9.84 -31.22
N ILE A 247 10.22 -8.66 -31.16
CA ILE A 247 11.21 -8.23 -32.17
C ILE A 247 12.46 -9.13 -32.13
N ALA A 248 12.93 -9.49 -30.93
CA ALA A 248 14.03 -10.43 -30.79
C ALA A 248 13.69 -11.79 -31.41
N ALA A 249 12.47 -12.30 -31.15
CA ALA A 249 12.00 -13.56 -31.70
C ALA A 249 11.92 -13.52 -33.24
N SER A 250 11.44 -12.43 -33.85
CA SER A 250 11.45 -12.27 -35.32
C SER A 250 12.87 -12.21 -35.88
N ASN A 251 13.84 -11.71 -35.10
CA ASN A 251 15.26 -11.69 -35.46
C ASN A 251 15.98 -13.00 -35.11
N GLY A 252 15.26 -14.05 -34.68
CA GLY A 252 15.83 -15.36 -34.36
C GLY A 252 16.62 -15.40 -33.05
N ILE A 253 16.44 -14.41 -32.18
CA ILE A 253 17.12 -14.31 -30.88
C ILE A 253 16.20 -14.88 -29.82
N ARG A 254 16.66 -15.95 -29.16
CA ARG A 254 15.93 -16.57 -28.05
C ARG A 254 15.88 -15.63 -26.85
N THR A 255 14.80 -15.71 -26.08
CA THR A 255 14.57 -14.88 -24.89
C THR A 255 15.73 -14.91 -23.88
N GLY A 256 16.25 -16.10 -23.57
CA GLY A 256 17.40 -16.22 -22.66
C GLY A 256 18.69 -15.60 -23.20
N THR A 257 18.86 -15.54 -24.52
CA THR A 257 19.98 -14.86 -25.18
C THR A 257 19.83 -13.35 -25.06
N LEU A 258 18.61 -12.83 -25.33
CA LEU A 258 18.29 -11.42 -25.15
C LEU A 258 18.58 -10.96 -23.72
N GLU A 259 18.08 -11.71 -22.72
CA GLU A 259 18.31 -11.41 -21.30
C GLU A 259 19.79 -11.48 -20.93
N ALA A 260 20.55 -12.44 -21.49
CA ALA A 260 21.99 -12.51 -21.27
C ALA A 260 22.72 -11.27 -21.82
N ARG A 261 22.38 -10.85 -23.05
CA ARG A 261 22.97 -9.66 -23.68
C ARG A 261 22.76 -8.41 -22.84
N VAL A 262 21.54 -8.18 -22.40
CA VAL A 262 21.19 -7.01 -21.60
C VAL A 262 21.77 -7.10 -20.19
N TYR A 263 21.44 -8.14 -19.42
CA TYR A 263 21.73 -8.18 -17.99
C TYR A 263 23.13 -8.69 -17.62
N ARG A 264 23.73 -9.56 -18.44
CA ARG A 264 25.08 -10.11 -18.16
C ARG A 264 26.19 -9.43 -18.95
N TYR A 265 25.91 -9.04 -20.19
CA TYR A 265 26.91 -8.45 -21.08
C TYR A 265 26.79 -6.92 -21.22
N GLY A 266 25.75 -6.32 -20.63
CA GLY A 266 25.59 -4.86 -20.56
C GLY A 266 25.25 -4.21 -21.89
N TRP A 267 24.63 -4.95 -22.82
CA TRP A 267 24.19 -4.40 -24.10
C TRP A 267 22.94 -3.55 -23.89
N THR A 268 22.77 -2.51 -24.69
CA THR A 268 21.46 -1.85 -24.78
C THR A 268 20.42 -2.85 -25.30
N VAL A 269 19.17 -2.66 -24.92
CA VAL A 269 18.06 -3.51 -25.38
C VAL A 269 17.95 -3.46 -26.91
N GLN A 270 18.19 -2.30 -27.54
CA GLN A 270 18.17 -2.15 -29.00
C GLN A 270 19.29 -2.93 -29.70
N GLU A 271 20.52 -2.86 -29.20
CA GLU A 271 21.63 -3.69 -29.71
C GLU A 271 21.35 -5.17 -29.50
N ALA A 272 20.79 -5.52 -28.34
CA ALA A 272 20.52 -6.90 -27.98
C ALA A 272 19.46 -7.56 -28.86
N ILE A 273 18.48 -6.81 -29.36
CA ILE A 273 17.46 -7.31 -30.30
C ILE A 273 17.88 -7.21 -31.77
N SER A 274 18.77 -6.28 -32.15
CA SER A 274 19.13 -6.03 -33.56
C SER A 274 20.28 -6.91 -34.05
N ILE A 275 21.31 -7.11 -33.23
CA ILE A 275 22.53 -7.79 -33.67
C ILE A 275 22.25 -9.31 -33.75
N PRO A 276 22.31 -9.93 -34.93
CA PRO A 276 22.04 -11.35 -35.07
C PRO A 276 23.07 -12.17 -34.28
N LEU A 277 22.68 -13.38 -33.87
CA LEU A 277 23.66 -14.34 -33.37
C LEU A 277 24.65 -14.64 -34.49
N LYS A 278 25.96 -14.58 -34.19
CA LYS A 278 26.99 -15.06 -35.11
C LYS A 278 26.73 -16.55 -35.32
N ARG A 279 26.06 -16.90 -36.42
CA ARG A 279 25.90 -18.29 -36.83
C ARG A 279 27.30 -18.81 -37.08
N TRP A 280 27.64 -19.89 -36.39
CA TRP A 280 28.86 -20.62 -36.69
C TRP A 280 28.71 -21.06 -38.13
N VAL A 281 29.66 -20.62 -38.96
CA VAL A 281 29.74 -20.81 -40.42
C VAL A 281 29.00 -22.08 -40.80
N ASP A 282 27.97 -21.96 -41.64
CA ASP A 282 27.33 -23.12 -42.27
C ASP A 282 28.47 -24.03 -42.73
N LYS A 283 28.51 -25.26 -42.20
CA LYS A 283 29.64 -26.17 -42.38
C LYS A 283 30.06 -26.08 -43.86
N PRO A 284 31.32 -25.73 -44.15
CA PRO A 284 31.77 -25.65 -45.54
C PRO A 284 31.38 -26.93 -46.27
N GLU A 285 31.02 -26.85 -47.54
CA GLU A 285 30.54 -28.01 -48.32
C GLU A 285 31.53 -29.19 -48.26
N GLU A 286 32.82 -28.90 -48.09
CA GLU A 286 33.91 -29.86 -47.93
C GLU A 286 34.23 -30.24 -46.46
N TYR A 287 33.39 -29.90 -45.48
CA TYR A 287 33.65 -30.14 -44.05
C TYR A 287 33.98 -31.60 -43.75
N GLU A 288 33.23 -32.53 -44.35
CA GLU A 288 33.40 -33.96 -44.11
C GLU A 288 34.73 -34.49 -44.67
N LYS A 289 35.16 -33.96 -45.82
CA LYS A 289 36.44 -34.29 -46.45
C LYS A 289 37.62 -33.87 -45.57
N TYR A 290 37.61 -32.63 -45.06
CA TYR A 290 38.69 -32.14 -44.19
C TYR A 290 38.62 -32.71 -42.77
N LEU A 291 37.44 -33.12 -42.31
CA LEU A 291 37.29 -33.87 -41.06
C LEU A 291 37.98 -35.24 -41.19
N GLN A 292 37.74 -35.96 -42.29
CA GLN A 292 38.42 -37.22 -42.54
C GLN A 292 39.94 -37.03 -42.63
N GLN A 293 40.39 -36.01 -43.37
CA GLN A 293 41.80 -35.64 -43.45
C GLN A 293 42.42 -35.32 -42.07
N ALA A 294 41.67 -34.68 -41.17
CA ALA A 294 42.13 -34.41 -39.80
C ALA A 294 42.30 -35.70 -38.99
N ILE A 295 41.35 -36.63 -39.11
CA ILE A 295 41.40 -37.95 -38.46
C ILE A 295 42.60 -38.74 -38.97
N ASP A 296 42.83 -38.73 -40.29
CA ASP A 296 43.97 -39.40 -40.93
C ASP A 296 45.31 -38.80 -40.47
N ASN A 297 45.35 -37.50 -40.18
CA ASN A 297 46.49 -36.80 -39.61
C ASN A 297 46.61 -36.91 -38.07
N GLY A 298 45.80 -37.75 -37.43
CA GLY A 298 45.84 -37.99 -35.98
C GLY A 298 45.28 -36.84 -35.12
N ILE A 299 44.48 -35.95 -35.71
CA ILE A 299 43.80 -34.85 -35.02
C ILE A 299 42.40 -35.32 -34.64
N GLU A 300 42.08 -35.29 -33.35
CA GLU A 300 40.75 -35.65 -32.87
C GLU A 300 39.68 -34.71 -33.45
N GLN A 301 38.52 -35.26 -33.82
CA GLN A 301 37.38 -34.51 -34.36
C GLN A 301 37.03 -33.29 -33.48
N SER A 302 37.06 -33.45 -32.16
CA SER A 302 36.79 -32.37 -31.20
C SER A 302 37.81 -31.23 -31.30
N THR A 303 39.07 -31.56 -31.59
CA THR A 303 40.18 -30.61 -31.75
C THR A 303 40.10 -29.89 -33.08
N PHE A 304 39.83 -30.61 -34.17
CA PHE A 304 39.55 -30.02 -35.48
C PHE A 304 38.37 -29.03 -35.39
N TYR A 305 37.27 -29.46 -34.75
CA TYR A 305 36.10 -28.63 -34.47
C TYR A 305 36.44 -27.37 -33.66
N HIS A 306 37.22 -27.50 -32.58
CA HIS A 306 37.63 -26.34 -31.78
C HIS A 306 38.57 -25.38 -32.51
N ARG A 307 39.42 -25.87 -33.42
CA ARG A 307 40.27 -25.01 -34.26
C ARG A 307 39.43 -24.16 -35.20
N LEU A 308 38.48 -24.77 -35.91
CA LEU A 308 37.50 -24.04 -36.70
C LEU A 308 36.70 -23.03 -35.85
N LYS A 309 36.37 -23.41 -34.60
CA LYS A 309 35.61 -22.54 -33.68
C LYS A 309 36.37 -21.29 -33.28
N ARG A 310 37.70 -21.38 -33.27
CA ARG A 310 38.62 -20.28 -33.01
C ARG A 310 38.98 -19.51 -34.29
N GLY A 311 38.34 -19.82 -35.42
CA GLY A 311 38.55 -19.13 -36.70
C GLY A 311 39.76 -19.62 -37.50
N TRP A 312 40.24 -20.84 -37.26
CA TRP A 312 41.29 -21.41 -38.09
C TRP A 312 40.76 -21.73 -39.48
N ASP A 313 41.60 -21.54 -40.49
CA ASP A 313 41.34 -22.04 -41.84
C ASP A 313 41.20 -23.58 -41.84
N ILE A 314 40.32 -24.12 -42.69
CA ILE A 314 39.92 -25.53 -42.66
C ILE A 314 41.06 -26.49 -43.06
N VAL A 315 41.89 -26.08 -44.01
CA VAL A 315 43.08 -26.84 -44.43
C VAL A 315 44.10 -26.81 -43.30
N LYS A 316 44.33 -25.63 -42.71
CA LYS A 316 45.25 -25.49 -41.57
C LYS A 316 44.80 -26.29 -40.35
N ALA A 317 43.50 -26.30 -40.06
CA ALA A 317 42.93 -27.00 -38.93
C ALA A 317 43.06 -28.53 -39.04
N SER A 318 43.00 -29.08 -40.26
CA SER A 318 43.09 -30.51 -40.56
C SER A 318 44.51 -31.04 -40.75
N THR A 319 45.51 -30.17 -40.91
CA THR A 319 46.91 -30.58 -41.18
C THR A 319 47.88 -30.28 -40.04
N THR A 320 47.55 -29.33 -39.16
CA THR A 320 48.45 -28.95 -38.06
C THR A 320 48.43 -30.02 -36.96
N SER A 321 49.51 -30.78 -36.76
CA SER A 321 49.57 -31.83 -35.72
C SER A 321 49.29 -31.28 -34.31
N THR A 322 48.61 -32.08 -33.47
CA THR A 322 48.32 -31.80 -32.05
C THR A 322 49.53 -32.04 -31.15
N ILE A 323 50.55 -32.76 -31.64
CA ILE A 323 51.78 -33.02 -30.92
C ILE A 323 52.69 -31.79 -31.09
N LEU A 324 52.37 -30.71 -30.38
CA LEU A 324 53.43 -29.81 -29.97
C LEU A 324 54.14 -30.50 -28.80
N PRO A 325 55.48 -30.63 -28.79
CA PRO A 325 56.16 -30.96 -27.56
C PRO A 325 55.66 -30.00 -26.50
N SER A 326 55.24 -30.53 -25.35
CA SER A 326 54.91 -29.74 -24.18
C SER A 326 56.19 -29.06 -23.68
N THR A 327 56.71 -28.10 -24.43
CA THR A 327 57.47 -27.03 -23.86
C THR A 327 56.43 -26.20 -23.13
N LYS A 328 56.21 -26.49 -21.85
CA LYS A 328 55.85 -25.39 -20.94
C LYS A 328 56.89 -24.33 -21.25
N LYS A 329 56.51 -23.25 -21.96
CA LYS A 329 57.41 -22.13 -22.23
C LYS A 329 57.91 -21.72 -20.84
N LYS A 330 59.17 -22.03 -20.54
CA LYS A 330 59.80 -21.51 -19.34
C LYS A 330 59.90 -20.01 -19.59
N PHE A 331 59.02 -19.24 -18.96
CA PHE A 331 59.16 -17.79 -18.93
C PHE A 331 60.46 -17.46 -18.20
N ARG A 332 61.12 -16.35 -18.55
CA ARG A 332 62.33 -15.94 -17.84
C ARG A 332 61.99 -15.72 -16.37
N GLU A 333 62.86 -16.15 -15.47
CA GLU A 333 62.66 -16.00 -14.03
C GLU A 333 62.45 -14.51 -13.66
N GLU A 334 63.16 -13.61 -14.36
CA GLU A 334 63.03 -12.16 -14.25
C GLU A 334 61.60 -11.64 -14.50
N ASP A 335 60.92 -12.18 -15.53
CA ASP A 335 59.55 -11.77 -15.89
C ASP A 335 58.55 -12.26 -14.81
N ILE A 336 58.82 -13.43 -14.22
CA ILE A 336 58.01 -14.01 -13.14
C ILE A 336 58.20 -13.24 -11.83
N GLU A 337 59.43 -12.87 -11.50
CA GLU A 337 59.78 -12.05 -10.33
C GLU A 337 59.13 -10.66 -10.45
N THR A 338 59.18 -10.06 -11.65
CA THR A 338 58.55 -8.78 -11.97
C THR A 338 57.04 -8.86 -11.79
N ALA A 339 56.40 -9.90 -12.33
CA ALA A 339 54.96 -10.14 -12.14
C ALA A 339 54.59 -10.28 -10.65
N LYS A 340 55.38 -11.04 -9.88
CA LYS A 340 55.18 -11.24 -8.45
C LYS A 340 55.33 -9.94 -7.66
N LYS A 341 56.32 -9.11 -8.01
CA LYS A 341 56.54 -7.78 -7.41
C LYS A 341 55.36 -6.83 -7.69
N ASN A 342 54.74 -6.95 -8.86
CA ASN A 342 53.55 -6.18 -9.26
C ASN A 342 52.21 -6.81 -8.81
N GLY A 343 52.24 -7.85 -7.97
CA GLY A 343 51.04 -8.48 -7.41
C GLY A 343 50.27 -9.36 -8.41
N ILE A 344 50.89 -9.73 -9.52
CA ILE A 344 50.29 -10.56 -10.58
C ILE A 344 50.69 -12.02 -10.32
N SER A 345 49.69 -12.90 -10.16
CA SER A 345 49.96 -14.32 -9.96
C SER A 345 50.61 -14.93 -11.21
N TYR A 346 51.47 -15.95 -11.02
CA TYR A 346 52.06 -16.70 -12.15
C TYR A 346 50.99 -17.19 -13.14
N LYS A 347 49.83 -17.62 -12.62
CA LYS A 347 48.69 -18.07 -13.43
C LYS A 347 48.13 -16.93 -14.29
N THR A 348 48.00 -15.73 -13.73
CA THR A 348 47.52 -14.54 -14.43
C THR A 348 48.51 -14.08 -15.49
N PHE A 349 49.80 -14.02 -15.14
CA PHE A 349 50.88 -13.67 -16.06
C PHE A 349 50.97 -14.65 -17.25
N SER A 350 51.03 -15.96 -16.96
CA SER A 350 51.12 -16.98 -18.01
C SER A 350 49.92 -16.97 -18.95
N ASN A 351 48.70 -16.85 -18.41
CA ASN A 351 47.49 -16.75 -19.23
C ASN A 351 47.54 -15.51 -20.16
N ARG A 352 47.94 -14.34 -19.66
CA ARG A 352 48.08 -13.13 -20.49
C ARG A 352 49.03 -13.32 -21.67
N VAL A 353 50.20 -13.94 -21.42
CA VAL A 353 51.17 -14.22 -22.50
C VAL A 353 50.60 -15.26 -23.50
N TYR A 354 49.87 -16.27 -23.03
CA TYR A 354 49.17 -17.22 -23.91
C TYR A 354 48.05 -16.57 -24.73
N ASP A 355 47.39 -15.56 -24.16
CA ASP A 355 46.37 -14.72 -24.82
C ASP A 355 46.99 -13.64 -25.73
N GLY A 356 48.33 -13.61 -25.88
CA GLY A 356 49.05 -12.79 -26.86
C GLY A 356 49.63 -11.48 -26.31
N TRP A 357 49.65 -11.26 -25.00
CA TRP A 357 50.26 -10.07 -24.39
C TRP A 357 51.79 -10.09 -24.50
N SER A 358 52.41 -8.91 -24.53
CA SER A 358 53.86 -8.80 -24.36
C SER A 358 54.26 -9.28 -22.95
N THR A 359 55.47 -9.81 -22.78
CA THR A 359 55.95 -10.28 -21.47
C THR A 359 56.06 -9.13 -20.46
N GLU A 360 56.38 -7.93 -20.94
CA GLU A 360 56.46 -6.71 -20.14
C GLU A 360 55.06 -6.27 -19.66
N ASP A 361 54.08 -6.16 -20.54
CA ASP A 361 52.71 -5.76 -20.16
C ASP A 361 52.06 -6.82 -19.25
N ALA A 362 52.30 -8.10 -19.55
CA ALA A 362 51.74 -9.20 -18.77
C ALA A 362 52.25 -9.20 -17.32
N SER A 363 53.49 -8.75 -17.10
CA SER A 363 54.18 -8.71 -15.80
C SER A 363 54.08 -7.36 -15.08
N THR A 364 53.62 -6.30 -15.74
CA THR A 364 53.56 -4.94 -15.15
C THR A 364 52.14 -4.43 -14.91
N ILE A 365 51.16 -4.79 -15.75
CA ILE A 365 49.81 -4.25 -15.66
C ILE A 365 48.99 -5.06 -14.62
N PRO A 366 48.61 -4.52 -13.45
CA PRO A 366 47.88 -5.30 -12.45
C PRO A 366 46.48 -5.70 -12.95
N PRO A 367 45.94 -6.86 -12.54
CA PRO A 367 44.55 -7.22 -12.84
C PRO A 367 43.60 -6.23 -12.15
N LEU A 368 42.51 -5.86 -12.84
CA LEU A 368 41.50 -5.00 -12.26
C LEU A 368 40.90 -5.66 -10.99
N PRO A 369 40.63 -4.88 -9.93
CA PRO A 369 39.88 -5.34 -8.76
C PRO A 369 38.52 -5.89 -9.17
N ARG A 370 37.98 -6.84 -8.39
CA ARG A 370 36.62 -7.35 -8.63
C ARG A 370 35.61 -6.19 -8.66
N GLY A 371 34.94 -6.01 -9.80
CA GLY A 371 33.91 -4.99 -9.99
C GLY A 371 34.33 -3.75 -10.80
N GLN A 372 35.60 -3.64 -11.22
CA GLN A 372 36.04 -2.59 -12.16
C GLN A 372 36.02 -3.09 -13.62
N PHE A 373 35.63 -2.23 -14.56
CA PHE A 373 35.54 -2.52 -16.00
C PHE A 373 36.62 -1.76 -16.78
N HIS A 374 37.05 -2.28 -17.93
CA HIS A 374 38.15 -1.72 -18.74
C HIS A 374 37.87 -0.34 -19.38
N ASN A 375 36.61 0.11 -19.51
CA ASN A 375 36.27 1.43 -20.04
C ASN A 375 35.44 2.24 -19.03
N GLU A 376 35.97 3.36 -18.56
CA GLU A 376 35.24 4.36 -17.76
C GLU A 376 33.98 4.85 -18.49
N GLU A 377 34.07 5.01 -19.82
CA GLU A 377 32.96 5.36 -20.72
C GLU A 377 31.75 4.42 -20.58
N ARG A 378 31.97 3.11 -20.43
CA ARG A 378 30.87 2.15 -20.24
C ARG A 378 30.23 2.25 -18.85
N THR A 379 31.03 2.62 -17.86
CA THR A 379 30.58 2.83 -16.48
C THR A 379 29.76 4.12 -16.39
N GLU A 380 30.21 5.20 -17.04
CA GLU A 380 29.46 6.43 -17.20
C GLU A 380 28.18 6.24 -18.01
N ASN A 381 28.21 5.50 -19.11
CA ASN A 381 27.01 5.20 -19.90
C ASN A 381 25.99 4.39 -19.11
N ALA A 382 26.43 3.43 -18.28
CA ALA A 382 25.55 2.70 -17.38
C ALA A 382 24.95 3.60 -16.28
N LEU A 383 25.76 4.47 -15.67
CA LEU A 383 25.32 5.44 -14.67
C LEU A 383 24.37 6.49 -15.26
N ASN A 384 24.65 6.99 -16.45
CA ASN A 384 23.83 7.97 -17.16
C ASN A 384 22.52 7.35 -17.65
N GLY A 385 22.55 6.11 -18.14
CA GLY A 385 21.34 5.33 -18.45
C GLY A 385 20.47 5.11 -17.21
N LEU A 386 21.07 4.79 -16.06
CA LEU A 386 20.34 4.65 -14.79
C LEU A 386 19.74 5.98 -14.31
N LYS A 387 20.51 7.08 -14.39
CA LYS A 387 20.03 8.43 -14.03
C LYS A 387 18.93 8.93 -14.97
N GLY A 388 19.00 8.62 -16.26
CA GLY A 388 17.96 8.92 -17.25
C GLY A 388 16.68 8.14 -16.97
N PHE A 389 16.81 6.86 -16.60
CA PHE A 389 15.68 6.00 -16.26
C PHE A 389 14.96 6.42 -14.97
N GLN A 390 15.68 6.87 -13.93
CA GLN A 390 15.09 7.32 -12.66
C GLN A 390 14.33 8.66 -12.75
N LYS A 391 14.52 9.42 -13.83
CA LYS A 391 13.83 10.69 -14.08
C LYS A 391 12.50 10.53 -14.85
N ILE A 392 12.21 9.33 -15.35
CA ILE A 392 10.98 8.97 -16.08
C ILE A 392 9.98 8.38 -15.08
#